data_AF-A0A6P1CW45-F1
#
_entry.id   AF-A0A6P1CW45-F1
#
_cell.length_a   1.000
_cell.length_b   1.000
_cell.length_c   1.000
_cell.angle_alpha   90.00
_cell.angle_beta   90.00
_cell.angle_gamma   90.00
#
_symmetry.space_group_name_H-M   'P 1'
#
loop_
_entity.id
_entity.type
_entity.pdbx_description
1 polymer ?
#
loop_
_entity_poly.entity_id
_entity_poly.type
_entity_poly.pdbx_seq_one_letter_code
_entity_poly.pdbx_strand_id
1 'polypeptide(L)'
;MSSAHDRPARRRDHRLRAARSKGIRVGAAGYGHGVTGGRYTFTAQVWEHHGQGSWHFVDLPEDIADEIEEMYGHRAGGFGSVRVRVTIGDSRWSTSLFPDKSRATYILPVKKPVRLAEDLVAGSRARIEIVIAI
;
A
#
# COMPACT_ATOMS: atom_id res chain seq x y z
N MET A 1 -32.69 47.59 1.20
CA MET A 1 -33.03 46.63 2.25
C MET A 1 -32.85 45.22 1.69
N SER A 2 -32.02 44.39 2.36
CA SER A 2 -31.76 42.93 2.27
C SER A 2 -31.90 42.18 0.92
N SER A 3 -30.84 41.56 0.36
CA SER A 3 -30.23 40.23 0.70
C SER A 3 -31.24 39.06 0.54
N ALA A 4 -30.98 37.91 -0.09
CA ALA A 4 -29.73 37.19 -0.34
C ALA A 4 -29.88 36.07 -1.41
N HIS A 5 -28.73 35.68 -1.97
CA HIS A 5 -28.29 34.30 -2.30
C HIS A 5 -29.14 33.37 -3.18
N ASP A 6 -28.64 33.11 -4.40
CA ASP A 6 -28.51 31.74 -4.91
C ASP A 6 -27.16 31.57 -5.62
N ARG A 7 -26.45 30.48 -5.31
CA ARG A 7 -25.09 30.16 -5.77
C ARG A 7 -25.18 29.23 -6.99
N PRO A 8 -24.49 29.51 -8.11
CA PRO A 8 -24.39 28.53 -9.19
C PRO A 8 -23.44 27.38 -8.83
N ALA A 9 -23.91 26.15 -9.10
CA ALA A 9 -23.18 24.91 -8.95
C ALA A 9 -21.94 24.86 -9.85
N ARG A 10 -20.74 24.83 -9.24
CA ARG A 10 -19.49 24.52 -9.94
C ARG A 10 -19.34 23.01 -10.08
N ARG A 11 -19.73 22.45 -11.23
CA ARG A 11 -19.23 21.15 -11.67
C ARG A 11 -17.73 21.29 -11.95
N ARG A 12 -16.92 20.71 -11.06
CA ARG A 12 -15.46 20.65 -11.20
C ARG A 12 -15.12 19.62 -12.26
N ASP A 13 -14.69 20.13 -13.39
CA ASP A 13 -13.77 19.45 -14.28
C ASP A 13 -12.46 19.24 -13.51
N HIS A 14 -12.03 18.00 -13.35
CA HIS A 14 -10.69 17.68 -12.83
C HIS A 14 -10.13 16.48 -13.59
N ARG A 15 -9.97 16.69 -14.90
CA ARG A 15 -8.82 16.11 -15.61
C ARG A 15 -7.55 16.62 -14.96
N LEU A 16 -6.97 15.85 -14.05
CA LEU A 16 -5.55 15.94 -13.74
C LEU A 16 -4.90 14.59 -13.98
N ARG A 17 -4.52 14.43 -15.25
CA ARG A 17 -3.23 13.92 -15.71
C ARG A 17 -2.36 13.38 -14.57
N ALA A 18 -2.21 12.05 -14.54
CA ALA A 18 -1.13 11.39 -13.84
C ALA A 18 0.20 12.06 -14.22
N ALA A 19 0.85 12.67 -13.23
CA ALA A 19 2.25 13.03 -13.33
C ALA A 19 3.01 11.70 -13.48
N ARG A 20 3.56 11.48 -14.67
CA ARG A 20 4.54 10.42 -14.90
C ARG A 20 5.73 10.71 -14.01
N SER A 21 5.83 10.03 -12.88
CA SER A 21 7.05 9.98 -12.08
C SER A 21 8.06 9.17 -12.88
N LYS A 22 9.09 9.90 -13.33
CA LYS A 22 10.16 9.41 -14.18
C LYS A 22 11.04 8.44 -13.39
N GLY A 23 10.99 7.16 -13.79
CA GLY A 23 12.05 6.16 -13.68
C GLY A 23 12.75 6.03 -12.33
N ILE A 24 12.18 5.23 -11.42
CA ILE A 24 13.02 4.45 -10.51
C ILE A 24 13.24 3.11 -11.21
N ARG A 25 14.46 2.89 -11.71
CA ARG A 25 14.94 1.54 -12.01
C ARG A 25 15.11 0.84 -10.67
N VAL A 26 14.07 0.17 -10.18
CA VAL A 26 14.23 -0.82 -9.12
C VAL A 26 14.77 -2.05 -9.83
N GLY A 27 16.06 -2.32 -9.63
CA GLY A 27 16.69 -3.52 -10.16
C GLY A 27 15.96 -4.74 -9.61
N ALA A 28 15.77 -5.74 -10.48
CA ALA A 28 15.30 -7.07 -10.12
C ALA A 28 16.19 -7.63 -8.99
N ALA A 29 15.77 -7.43 -7.75
CA ALA A 29 16.42 -7.98 -6.58
C ALA A 29 15.76 -9.35 -6.35
N GLY A 30 16.50 -10.43 -6.63
CA GLY A 30 16.01 -11.78 -6.42
C GLY A 30 15.46 -11.95 -5.00
N TYR A 31 14.15 -12.15 -4.88
CA TYR A 31 13.52 -12.47 -3.61
C TYR A 31 13.82 -13.93 -3.29
N GLY A 32 14.60 -14.16 -2.23
CA GLY A 32 15.07 -15.49 -1.86
C GLY A 32 13.93 -16.39 -1.37
N HIS A 33 13.73 -17.53 -2.04
CA HIS A 33 12.73 -18.53 -1.66
C HIS A 33 13.27 -19.39 -0.50
N GLY A 34 12.98 -18.99 0.74
CA GLY A 34 13.23 -19.79 1.94
C GLY A 34 12.01 -20.64 2.28
N VAL A 35 12.24 -21.94 2.50
CA VAL A 35 11.23 -22.99 2.73
C VAL A 35 10.45 -22.75 4.04
N THR A 36 9.46 -21.83 4.05
CA THR A 36 8.29 -21.72 4.95
C THR A 36 7.58 -20.39 4.63
N GLY A 37 6.57 -20.40 3.74
CA GLY A 37 5.84 -19.20 3.29
C GLY A 37 6.68 -18.21 2.46
N GLY A 38 6.10 -17.59 1.43
CA GLY A 38 6.80 -16.59 0.61
C GLY A 38 7.28 -15.44 1.49
N ARG A 39 8.60 -15.21 1.55
CA ARG A 39 9.22 -14.08 2.25
C ARG A 39 9.71 -13.07 1.24
N TYR A 40 9.27 -11.84 1.40
CA TYR A 40 9.62 -10.74 0.50
C TYR A 40 10.18 -9.57 1.30
N THR A 41 11.17 -8.89 0.73
CA THR A 41 11.76 -7.68 1.34
C THR A 41 11.90 -6.60 0.30
N PHE A 42 11.34 -5.43 0.57
CA PHE A 42 11.34 -4.31 -0.36
C PHE A 42 11.30 -2.98 0.39
N THR A 43 11.54 -1.88 -0.34
CA THR A 43 11.42 -0.53 0.20
C THR A 43 10.30 0.21 -0.51
N ALA A 44 9.30 0.65 0.24
CA ALA A 44 8.14 1.36 -0.30
C ALA A 44 7.90 2.69 0.42
N GLN A 45 7.19 3.61 -0.25
CA GLN A 45 6.83 4.90 0.30
C GLN A 45 5.47 4.80 1.01
N VAL A 46 5.40 5.32 2.23
CA VAL A 46 4.16 5.46 2.98
C VAL A 46 3.33 6.59 2.37
N TRP A 47 2.05 6.35 2.14
CA TRP A 47 1.11 7.35 1.66
C TRP A 47 -0.15 7.39 2.52
N GLU A 48 -0.75 8.57 2.62
CA GLU A 48 -2.00 8.78 3.34
C GLU A 48 -3.19 8.65 2.38
N HIS A 49 -4.20 7.89 2.79
CA HIS A 49 -5.46 7.82 2.05
C HIS A 49 -6.34 9.01 2.42
N HIS A 50 -6.70 9.81 1.42
CA HIS A 50 -7.59 10.97 1.60
C HIS A 50 -9.06 10.51 1.68
N GLY A 51 -9.47 10.02 2.85
CA GLY A 51 -10.84 9.60 3.16
C GLY A 51 -11.23 9.94 4.61
N GLN A 52 -12.43 9.53 5.04
CA GLN A 52 -12.80 9.61 6.46
C GLN A 52 -11.94 8.63 7.26
N GLY A 53 -10.98 9.18 8.01
CA GLY A 53 -10.00 8.42 8.80
C GLY A 53 -8.58 8.56 8.26
N SER A 54 -7.61 8.79 9.16
CA SER A 54 -6.18 8.95 8.81
C SER A 54 -5.50 7.60 8.53
N TRP A 55 -5.92 6.93 7.46
CA TRP A 55 -5.35 5.66 7.03
C TRP A 55 -4.06 5.87 6.26
N HIS A 56 -3.07 5.02 6.52
CA HIS A 56 -1.78 5.05 5.87
C HIS A 56 -1.47 3.68 5.28
N PHE A 57 -0.87 3.68 4.10
CA PHE A 57 -0.60 2.48 3.33
C PHE A 57 0.76 2.55 2.65
N VAL A 58 1.21 1.42 2.14
CA VAL A 58 2.30 1.30 1.17
C VAL A 58 1.82 0.43 0.02
N ASP A 59 2.36 0.69 -1.17
CA ASP A 59 2.12 -0.13 -2.35
C ASP A 59 3.21 -1.20 -2.45
N LEU A 60 2.83 -2.43 -2.81
CA LEU A 60 3.81 -3.46 -3.13
C LEU A 60 4.42 -3.17 -4.51
N PRO A 61 5.73 -3.43 -4.68
CA PRO A 61 6.34 -3.55 -6.00
C PRO A 61 5.55 -4.52 -6.89
N GLU A 62 5.36 -4.16 -8.17
CA GLU A 62 4.53 -4.92 -9.12
C GLU A 62 4.99 -6.38 -9.26
N ASP A 63 6.30 -6.62 -9.34
CA ASP A 63 6.92 -7.94 -9.40
C ASP A 63 6.55 -8.83 -8.20
N ILE A 64 6.58 -8.26 -6.99
CA ILE A 64 6.17 -8.96 -5.77
C ILE A 64 4.66 -9.19 -5.75
N ALA A 65 3.87 -8.19 -6.17
CA ALA A 65 2.42 -8.29 -6.19
C ALA A 65 1.95 -9.40 -7.13
N ASP A 66 2.52 -9.46 -8.34
CA ASP A 66 2.23 -10.48 -9.36
C ASP A 66 2.60 -11.88 -8.84
N GLU A 67 3.80 -12.04 -8.25
CA GLU A 67 4.24 -13.31 -7.69
C GLU A 67 3.31 -13.78 -6.55
N ILE A 68 2.87 -12.85 -5.69
CA ILE A 68 1.95 -13.16 -4.60
C ILE A 68 0.57 -13.56 -5.15
N GLU A 69 0.06 -12.86 -6.17
CA GLU A 69 -1.22 -13.20 -6.81
C GLU A 69 -1.16 -14.58 -7.46
N GLU A 70 -0.10 -14.87 -8.22
CA GLU A 70 0.10 -16.17 -8.87
C GLU A 70 0.20 -17.31 -7.84
N MET A 71 1.05 -17.16 -6.83
CA MET A 71 1.35 -18.25 -5.90
C MET A 71 0.32 -18.38 -4.76
N TYR A 72 -0.34 -17.31 -4.35
CA TYR A 72 -1.21 -17.30 -3.16
C TYR A 72 -2.61 -16.75 -3.41
N GLY A 73 -2.93 -16.24 -4.59
CA GLY A 73 -4.27 -15.73 -4.92
C GLY A 73 -5.37 -16.78 -4.72
N HIS A 74 -5.07 -18.05 -4.98
CA HIS A 74 -6.00 -19.17 -4.72
C HIS A 74 -6.30 -19.42 -3.23
N ARG A 75 -5.49 -18.86 -2.33
CA ARG A 75 -5.68 -18.91 -0.86
C ARG A 75 -6.19 -17.59 -0.29
N ALA A 76 -6.45 -16.60 -1.14
CA ALA A 76 -6.91 -15.30 -0.69
C ALA A 76 -8.26 -15.44 0.03
N GLY A 77 -8.40 -14.73 1.15
CA GLY A 77 -9.64 -14.67 1.89
C GLY A 77 -10.70 -13.82 1.18
N GLY A 78 -11.76 -13.47 1.91
CA GLY A 78 -12.76 -12.51 1.42
C GLY A 78 -12.11 -11.25 0.84
N PHE A 79 -12.66 -10.77 -0.28
CA PHE A 79 -12.17 -9.60 -1.03
C PHE A 79 -10.79 -9.75 -1.67
N GLY A 80 -10.27 -10.98 -1.84
CA GLY A 80 -8.95 -11.21 -2.47
C GLY A 80 -7.79 -10.84 -1.55
N SER A 81 -8.01 -10.80 -0.24
CA SER A 81 -6.98 -10.40 0.72
C SER A 81 -6.03 -11.54 1.09
N VAL A 82 -4.74 -11.25 1.20
CA VAL A 82 -3.69 -12.25 1.53
C VAL A 82 -3.14 -11.97 2.92
N ARG A 83 -3.12 -12.96 3.81
CA ARG A 83 -2.63 -12.81 5.19
C ARG A 83 -1.12 -12.77 5.23
N VAL A 84 -0.57 -11.83 5.99
CA VAL A 84 0.87 -11.63 6.14
C VAL A 84 1.26 -11.31 7.58
N ARG A 85 2.49 -11.69 7.93
CA ARG A 85 3.25 -11.08 9.03
C ARG A 85 4.20 -10.04 8.43
N VAL A 86 4.23 -8.86 9.01
CA VAL A 86 5.00 -7.71 8.53
C VAL A 86 6.04 -7.33 9.57
N THR A 87 7.22 -6.95 9.10
CA THR A 87 8.26 -6.31 9.89
C THR A 87 8.67 -4.99 9.22
N ILE A 88 8.69 -3.90 10.00
CA ILE A 88 9.31 -2.63 9.64
C ILE A 88 10.12 -2.19 10.87
N GLY A 89 11.43 -2.03 10.72
CA GLY A 89 12.32 -1.77 11.86
C GLY A 89 12.14 -2.83 12.94
N ASP A 90 11.83 -2.40 14.16
CA ASP A 90 11.59 -3.28 15.31
C ASP A 90 10.10 -3.68 15.45
N SER A 91 9.22 -2.99 14.74
CA SER A 91 7.78 -3.25 14.74
C SER A 91 7.42 -4.49 13.93
N ARG A 92 6.69 -5.42 14.57
CA ARG A 92 6.15 -6.64 13.94
C ARG A 92 4.66 -6.79 14.21
N TRP A 93 3.88 -7.08 13.16
CA TRP A 93 2.44 -7.32 13.31
C TRP A 93 1.88 -8.23 12.23
N SER A 94 0.71 -8.82 12.51
CA SER A 94 -0.08 -9.53 11.51
C SER A 94 -1.18 -8.63 10.93
N THR A 95 -1.39 -8.77 9.62
CA THR A 95 -2.41 -8.04 8.85
C THR A 95 -2.73 -8.79 7.56
N SER A 96 -3.50 -8.18 6.67
CA SER A 96 -3.67 -8.62 5.28
C SER A 96 -3.16 -7.58 4.30
N LEU A 97 -2.69 -8.06 3.15
CA LEU A 97 -2.58 -7.32 1.90
C LEU A 97 -3.96 -7.25 1.25
N PHE A 98 -4.30 -6.11 0.65
CA PHE A 98 -5.57 -5.90 -0.02
C PHE A 98 -5.33 -5.51 -1.48
N PRO A 99 -6.04 -6.12 -2.45
CA PRO A 99 -5.88 -5.74 -3.85
C PRO A 99 -6.47 -4.35 -4.08
N ASP A 100 -5.71 -3.47 -4.73
CA ASP A 100 -6.16 -2.16 -5.19
C ASP A 100 -6.18 -2.15 -6.73
N LYS A 101 -7.39 -2.22 -7.29
CA LYS A 101 -7.59 -2.25 -8.75
C LYS A 101 -7.19 -0.95 -9.44
N SER A 102 -7.23 0.19 -8.74
CA SER A 102 -6.89 1.48 -9.31
C SER A 102 -5.37 1.65 -9.46
N ARG A 103 -4.61 1.02 -8.55
CA ARG A 103 -3.15 1.02 -8.53
C ARG A 103 -2.53 -0.23 -9.18
N ALA A 104 -3.36 -1.24 -9.49
CA ALA A 104 -2.93 -2.53 -10.05
C ALA A 104 -1.85 -3.21 -9.20
N THR A 105 -2.01 -3.19 -7.87
CA THR A 105 -1.08 -3.81 -6.92
C THR A 105 -1.81 -4.19 -5.63
N TYR A 106 -1.12 -4.83 -4.70
CA TYR A 106 -1.55 -4.94 -3.32
C TYR A 106 -1.15 -3.72 -2.50
N ILE A 107 -2.06 -3.27 -1.63
CA ILE A 107 -1.78 -2.26 -0.62
C ILE A 107 -1.65 -2.91 0.76
N LEU A 108 -0.69 -2.42 1.54
CA LEU A 108 -0.42 -2.88 2.89
C LEU A 108 -0.74 -1.74 3.87
N PRO A 109 -1.70 -1.90 4.81
CA PRO A 109 -1.98 -0.90 5.83
C PRO A 109 -0.84 -0.78 6.85
N VAL A 110 -0.45 0.45 7.17
CA VAL A 110 0.53 0.78 8.21
C VAL A 110 -0.20 1.38 9.42
N LYS A 111 -0.25 0.59 10.49
CA LYS A 111 -1.00 0.95 11.71
C LYS A 111 -0.41 2.19 12.40
N LYS A 112 -1.26 3.01 13.01
CA LYS A 112 -0.82 4.22 13.75
C LYS A 112 0.28 3.93 14.79
N PRO A 113 0.20 2.89 15.65
CA PRO A 113 1.27 2.60 16.61
C PRO A 113 2.62 2.29 15.95
N VAL A 114 2.62 1.58 14.81
CA VAL A 114 3.83 1.29 14.03
C VAL A 114 4.42 2.58 13.47
N ARG A 115 3.57 3.46 12.91
CA ARG A 115 4.03 4.76 12.39
C ARG A 115 4.67 5.63 13.46
N LEU A 116 4.12 5.62 14.67
CA LEU A 116 4.70 6.38 15.79
C LEU A 116 6.00 5.77 16.29
N ALA A 117 6.09 4.44 16.34
CA ALA A 117 7.30 3.75 16.81
C ALA A 117 8.48 3.88 15.83
N GLU A 118 8.21 3.85 14.53
CA GLU A 118 9.22 3.85 13.46
C GLU A 118 9.38 5.23 12.77
N ASP A 119 8.80 6.29 13.34
CA ASP A 119 8.81 7.67 12.81
C ASP A 119 8.38 7.78 11.32
N LEU A 120 7.26 7.14 10.98
CA LEU A 120 6.74 7.08 9.62
C LEU A 120 5.59 8.07 9.40
N VAL A 121 5.81 9.02 8.51
CA VAL A 121 4.82 9.96 7.99
C VAL A 121 4.55 9.69 6.50
N ALA A 122 3.52 10.33 5.95
CA ALA A 122 3.31 10.29 4.51
C ALA A 122 4.54 10.86 3.77
N GLY A 123 5.05 10.13 2.80
CA GLY A 123 6.29 10.43 2.09
C GLY A 123 7.53 9.69 2.61
N SER A 124 7.51 9.15 3.84
CA SER A 124 8.62 8.35 4.37
C SER A 124 8.82 7.06 3.55
N ARG A 125 10.07 6.66 3.34
CA ARG A 125 10.41 5.34 2.77
C ARG A 125 10.77 4.37 3.89
N ALA A 126 10.13 3.21 3.90
CA ALA A 126 10.38 2.16 4.87
C ALA A 126 10.90 0.90 4.17
N ARG A 127 11.88 0.22 4.79
CA ARG A 127 12.22 -1.16 4.43
C ARG A 127 11.22 -2.08 5.11
N ILE A 128 10.58 -2.93 4.32
CA ILE A 128 9.45 -3.76 4.71
C ILE A 128 9.80 -5.19 4.39
N GLU A 129 9.60 -6.05 5.37
CA GLU A 129 9.60 -7.48 5.16
C GLU A 129 8.18 -8.01 5.37
N ILE A 130 7.75 -8.87 4.46
CA ILE A 130 6.50 -9.61 4.60
C ILE A 130 6.76 -11.10 4.51
N VAL A 131 6.02 -11.86 5.30
CA VAL A 131 5.97 -13.32 5.23
C VAL A 131 4.51 -13.72 5.07
N ILE A 132 4.22 -14.49 4.03
CA ILE A 132 2.88 -15.02 3.79
C ILE A 132 2.50 -15.96 4.94
N ALA A 133 1.37 -15.68 5.58
CA ALA A 133 0.80 -16.56 6.59
C ALA A 133 -0.03 -17.63 5.87
N ILE A 134 0.46 -18.87 5.91
CA ILE A 134 -0.21 -20.09 5.43
C ILE A 134 -1.15 -20.66 6.48
#